data_AF-A0A835TPX9-F1
#
_entry.id   AF-A0A835TPX9-F1
#
_cell.length_a   1.000
_cell.length_b   1.000
_cell.length_c   1.000
_cell.angle_alpha   90.00
_cell.angle_beta   90.00
_cell.angle_gamma   90.00
#
_symmetry.space_group_name_H-M   'P 1'
#
loop_
_entity.id
_entity.type
_entity.pdbx_description
1 polymer ?
#
loop_
_entity_poly.entity_id
_entity_poly.type
_entity_poly.pdbx_seq_one_letter_code
_entity_poly.pdbx_strand_id
1 'polypeptide(L)'
;MEDALRRALGTAVLRPTGHTGGGCISQGQSYDTDRGRARRMFLGEVASLEAILKTQTVRVPKPIKVVELPGDNTVLVMEHLEMKSLNRHSALLGTQLADLHLHNQQLREKMKREESTVGKGQGQMEVQFVDQFGFHTVTCCGYLPQVNNWQSDWVSFFARQRIQPQMDLIERNSGDGEARELWAQLQLKIPSLFCGVEIVPSLLHGDLWGGNVAEDDSGPIIFDPASFYGHSEYDLAIAGMFAYVQPNPGSSSVPATTRVAN
;
A
#
# COMPACT_ATOMS: atom_id res chain seq x y z
N MET A 1 25.85 -2.67 11.44
CA MET A 1 24.56 -2.08 10.99
C MET A 1 24.63 -0.54 11.03
N GLU A 2 24.88 0.07 12.18
CA GLU A 2 24.90 1.55 12.31
C GLU A 2 25.88 2.28 11.38
N ASP A 3 27.12 1.78 11.20
CA ASP A 3 28.09 2.43 10.29
C ASP A 3 27.67 2.37 8.83
N ALA A 4 26.99 1.29 8.42
CA ALA A 4 26.44 1.18 7.08
C ALA A 4 25.27 2.17 6.88
N LEU A 5 24.41 2.33 7.88
CA LEU A 5 23.33 3.34 7.87
C LEU A 5 23.88 4.76 7.86
N ARG A 6 24.87 5.09 8.70
CA ARG A 6 25.52 6.42 8.72
C ARG A 6 26.12 6.77 7.36
N ARG A 7 26.83 5.84 6.73
CA ARG A 7 27.39 6.01 5.38
C ARG A 7 26.28 6.18 4.34
N ALA A 8 25.25 5.35 4.38
CA ALA A 8 24.16 5.38 3.40
C ALA A 8 23.30 6.66 3.50
N LEU A 9 23.13 7.19 4.71
CA LEU A 9 22.37 8.41 5.01
C LEU A 9 23.22 9.68 5.00
N GLY A 10 24.55 9.56 4.90
CA GLY A 10 25.47 10.71 4.93
C GLY A 10 25.43 11.49 6.26
N THR A 11 25.09 10.84 7.38
CA THR A 11 24.94 11.50 8.69
C THR A 11 26.07 11.18 9.66
N ALA A 12 26.56 12.20 10.36
CA ALA A 12 27.51 12.06 11.45
C ALA A 12 26.85 11.63 12.77
N VAL A 13 25.52 11.73 12.89
CA VAL A 13 24.77 11.42 14.11
C VAL A 13 23.66 10.41 13.81
N LEU A 14 23.71 9.27 14.48
CA LEU A 14 22.65 8.29 14.59
C LEU A 14 22.45 8.05 16.08
N ARG A 15 21.24 8.32 16.60
CA ARG A 15 20.88 8.09 17.99
C ARG A 15 19.59 7.26 18.02
N PRO A 16 19.55 6.15 18.77
CA PRO A 16 18.29 5.43 19.01
C PRO A 16 17.32 6.37 19.73
N THR A 17 16.09 6.50 19.23
CA THR A 17 15.04 7.32 19.87
C THR A 17 14.20 6.54 20.87
N GLY A 18 14.40 5.22 20.98
CA GLY A 18 13.66 4.33 21.88
C GLY A 18 12.28 3.97 21.34
N HIS A 19 11.89 2.69 21.53
CA HIS A 19 10.71 1.99 21.01
C HIS A 19 10.82 1.45 19.58
N THR A 20 10.82 0.12 19.47
CA THR A 20 10.72 -0.67 18.24
C THR A 20 9.43 -1.48 18.30
N GLY A 21 8.30 -0.82 18.04
CA GLY A 21 7.09 -1.53 17.62
C GLY A 21 7.26 -1.84 16.14
N GLY A 22 7.37 -3.11 15.78
CA GLY A 22 7.24 -3.54 14.41
C GLY A 22 5.79 -3.82 14.09
N GLY A 23 5.33 -3.46 12.89
CA GLY A 23 4.23 -4.22 12.28
C GLY A 23 4.61 -5.70 12.18
N CYS A 24 3.71 -6.58 11.72
CA CYS A 24 3.90 -8.04 11.63
C CYS A 24 5.24 -8.52 11.00
N ILE A 25 6.02 -7.61 10.43
CA ILE A 25 7.25 -7.81 9.67
C ILE A 25 8.52 -7.37 10.45
N SER A 26 8.45 -6.57 11.53
CA SER A 26 9.65 -5.94 12.13
C SER A 26 10.11 -6.44 13.52
N GLN A 27 9.83 -7.69 13.87
CA GLN A 27 10.68 -8.44 14.82
C GLN A 27 10.94 -9.85 14.26
N GLY A 28 12.14 -10.04 13.72
CA GLY A 28 12.50 -11.20 12.91
C GLY A 28 12.66 -12.51 13.69
N GLN A 29 11.87 -13.52 13.33
CA GLN A 29 12.32 -14.91 13.34
C GLN A 29 12.72 -15.30 11.92
N SER A 30 13.89 -15.91 11.81
CA SER A 30 14.68 -16.17 10.59
C SER A 30 14.06 -17.23 9.69
N TYR A 31 13.87 -16.94 8.40
CA TYR A 31 13.82 -17.96 7.34
C TYR A 31 14.43 -17.45 6.03
N ASP A 32 15.43 -18.19 5.57
CA ASP A 32 16.19 -18.01 4.33
C ASP A 32 15.29 -18.29 3.10
N THR A 33 15.23 -17.38 2.13
CA THR A 33 15.12 -17.69 0.67
C THR A 33 15.25 -16.42 -0.20
N ASP A 34 16.14 -16.51 -1.19
CA ASP A 34 16.30 -15.68 -2.39
C ASP A 34 16.59 -14.17 -2.21
N ARG A 35 17.86 -13.81 -2.47
CA ARG A 35 18.38 -12.44 -2.59
C ARG A 35 17.38 -11.48 -3.26
N GLY A 36 17.04 -10.39 -2.57
CA GLY A 36 16.31 -9.25 -3.15
C GLY A 36 14.80 -9.20 -2.91
N ARG A 37 14.20 -10.16 -2.20
CA ARG A 37 12.78 -10.08 -1.78
C ARG A 37 12.50 -8.87 -0.89
N ALA A 38 13.28 -8.69 0.19
CA ALA A 38 13.17 -7.54 1.09
C ALA A 38 13.35 -6.20 0.35
N ARG A 39 14.34 -6.14 -0.56
CA ARG A 39 14.55 -4.97 -1.42
C ARG A 39 13.35 -4.68 -2.31
N ARG A 40 12.80 -5.68 -2.99
CA ARG A 40 11.61 -5.52 -3.83
C ARG A 40 10.43 -4.99 -3.03
N MET A 41 10.19 -5.57 -1.84
CA MET A 41 9.14 -5.15 -0.92
C MET A 41 9.27 -3.66 -0.57
N PHE A 42 10.44 -3.24 -0.08
CA PHE A 42 10.64 -1.84 0.30
C PHE A 42 10.61 -0.87 -0.89
N LEU A 43 11.04 -1.29 -2.08
CA LEU A 43 10.89 -0.46 -3.28
C LEU A 43 9.42 -0.28 -3.68
N GLY A 44 8.62 -1.33 -3.56
CA GLY A 44 7.16 -1.25 -3.74
C GLY A 44 6.51 -0.31 -2.73
N GLU A 45 6.91 -0.41 -1.47
CA GLU A 45 6.41 0.48 -0.40
C GLU A 45 6.81 1.93 -0.62
N VAL A 46 8.06 2.22 -1.01
CA VAL A 46 8.51 3.58 -1.35
C VAL A 46 7.68 4.15 -2.50
N ALA A 47 7.50 3.40 -3.58
CA ALA A 47 6.69 3.84 -4.71
C ALA A 47 5.23 4.09 -4.33
N SER A 48 4.70 3.32 -3.40
CA SER A 48 3.35 3.48 -2.86
C SER A 48 3.22 4.75 -2.02
N LEU A 49 4.15 4.98 -1.09
CA LEU A 49 4.21 6.20 -0.27
C LEU A 49 4.36 7.45 -1.16
N GLU A 50 5.26 7.42 -2.14
CA GLU A 50 5.46 8.51 -3.09
C GLU A 50 4.20 8.79 -3.92
N ALA A 51 3.49 7.75 -4.38
CA ALA A 51 2.25 7.92 -5.11
C ALA A 51 1.17 8.60 -4.26
N ILE A 52 1.00 8.17 -3.01
CA ILE A 52 0.02 8.77 -2.09
C ILE A 52 0.42 10.22 -1.75
N LEU A 53 1.69 10.50 -1.46
CA LEU A 53 2.18 11.86 -1.17
C LEU A 53 1.87 12.86 -2.29
N LYS A 54 2.02 12.43 -3.55
CA LYS A 54 1.75 13.28 -4.72
C LYS A 54 0.29 13.69 -4.84
N THR A 55 -0.64 12.97 -4.23
CA THR A 55 -2.07 13.33 -4.24
C THR A 55 -2.40 14.47 -3.29
N GLN A 56 -1.57 14.70 -2.25
CA GLN A 56 -1.80 15.69 -1.20
C GLN A 56 -3.15 15.53 -0.46
N THR A 57 -3.64 14.29 -0.32
CA THR A 57 -4.97 14.00 0.27
C THR A 57 -4.89 13.53 1.73
N VAL A 58 -4.08 12.50 1.99
CA VAL A 58 -3.90 11.87 3.31
C VAL A 58 -2.41 11.85 3.68
N ARG A 59 -2.11 11.97 4.97
CA ARG A 59 -0.73 11.97 5.45
C ARG A 59 -0.16 10.54 5.46
N VAL A 60 1.06 10.41 4.95
CA VAL A 60 1.90 9.21 5.05
C VAL A 60 3.33 9.59 5.45
N PRO A 61 4.12 8.68 6.05
CA PRO A 61 5.54 8.93 6.28
C PRO A 61 6.28 9.20 4.98
N LYS A 62 7.09 10.27 4.91
CA LYS A 62 7.91 10.53 3.73
C LYS A 62 9.05 9.52 3.60
N PRO A 63 9.13 8.73 2.52
CA PRO A 63 10.26 7.83 2.31
C PRO A 63 11.53 8.64 2.09
N ILE A 64 12.64 8.19 2.67
CA ILE A 64 13.95 8.83 2.52
C ILE A 64 14.84 7.97 1.63
N LYS A 65 15.03 6.68 1.98
CA LYS A 65 15.93 5.79 1.26
C LYS A 65 15.73 4.31 1.59
N VAL A 66 15.93 3.45 0.60
CA VAL A 66 16.17 2.01 0.80
C VAL A 66 17.68 1.76 0.87
N VAL A 67 18.13 1.11 1.93
CA VAL A 67 19.54 0.82 2.21
C VAL A 67 19.75 -0.68 2.27
N GLU A 68 20.66 -1.19 1.46
CA GLU A 68 21.17 -2.56 1.57
C GLU A 68 22.29 -2.59 2.60
N LEU A 69 22.19 -3.52 3.54
CA LEU A 69 23.16 -3.71 4.62
C LEU A 69 23.92 -5.02 4.43
N PRO A 70 25.07 -5.20 5.12
CA PRO A 70 25.76 -6.48 5.14
C PRO A 70 24.87 -7.63 5.62
N GLY A 71 25.06 -8.82 5.06
CA GLY A 71 24.30 -10.03 5.41
C GLY A 71 22.90 -10.07 4.82
N ASP A 72 22.72 -9.56 3.61
CA ASP A 72 21.46 -9.57 2.82
C ASP A 72 20.26 -8.83 3.45
N ASN A 73 20.47 -8.10 4.55
CA ASN A 73 19.43 -7.30 5.19
C ASN A 73 19.13 -6.03 4.39
N THR A 74 17.86 -5.70 4.21
CA THR A 74 17.45 -4.43 3.60
C THR A 74 16.68 -3.57 4.61
N VAL A 75 16.85 -2.26 4.54
CA VAL A 75 16.20 -1.31 5.44
C VAL A 75 15.53 -0.21 4.65
N LEU A 76 14.30 0.13 5.04
CA LEU A 76 13.62 1.34 4.60
C LEU A 76 13.73 2.41 5.69
N VAL A 77 14.26 3.57 5.31
CA VAL A 77 14.36 4.77 6.14
C VAL A 77 13.33 5.79 5.66
N MET A 78 12.57 6.36 6.59
CA MET A 78 11.48 7.30 6.34
C MET A 78 11.36 8.35 7.45
N GLU A 79 10.50 9.35 7.25
CA GLU A 79 10.13 10.34 8.24
C GLU A 79 9.64 9.70 9.53
N HIS A 80 10.19 10.14 10.67
CA HIS A 80 9.71 9.76 11.97
C HIS A 80 8.45 10.54 12.35
N LEU A 81 7.37 9.82 12.65
CA LEU A 81 6.10 10.39 13.09
C LEU A 81 5.77 9.89 14.50
N GLU A 82 5.38 10.80 15.39
CA GLU A 82 4.89 10.45 16.73
C GLU A 82 3.42 10.01 16.64
N MET A 83 3.22 8.72 16.39
CA MET A 83 1.91 8.14 16.14
C MET A 83 1.22 7.68 17.43
N LYS A 84 -0.07 7.98 17.53
CA LYS A 84 -1.02 7.46 18.51
C LYS A 84 -2.09 6.65 17.77
N SER A 85 -2.79 5.76 18.49
CA SER A 85 -3.91 5.02 17.89
C SER A 85 -4.99 5.99 17.39
N LEU A 86 -5.51 5.72 16.19
CA LEU A 86 -6.56 6.53 15.58
C LEU A 86 -7.82 6.55 16.49
N ASN A 87 -8.31 7.74 16.81
CA ASN A 87 -9.50 7.95 17.61
C ASN A 87 -10.20 9.25 17.18
N ARG A 88 -9.61 10.40 17.51
CA ARG A 88 -10.24 11.72 17.33
C ARG A 88 -10.38 12.11 15.85
N HIS A 89 -9.55 11.54 14.99
CA HIS A 89 -9.49 11.86 13.56
C HIS A 89 -10.09 10.79 12.64
N SER A 90 -10.83 9.82 13.16
CA SER A 90 -11.46 8.75 12.37
C SER A 90 -12.36 9.29 11.24
N ALA A 91 -13.21 10.27 11.53
CA ALA A 91 -14.06 10.90 10.51
C ALA A 91 -13.24 11.65 9.45
N LEU A 92 -12.18 12.36 9.87
CA LEU A 92 -11.28 13.06 8.95
C LEU A 92 -10.52 12.08 8.05
N LEU A 93 -10.10 10.91 8.58
CA LEU A 93 -9.50 9.86 7.78
C LEU A 93 -10.48 9.38 6.70
N GLY A 94 -11.75 9.18 7.04
CA GLY A 94 -12.78 8.82 6.06
C GLY A 94 -12.89 9.82 4.91
N THR A 95 -12.88 11.13 5.22
CA THR A 95 -12.88 12.19 4.20
C THR A 95 -11.62 12.16 3.34
N GLN A 96 -10.43 12.07 3.95
CA GLN A 96 -9.16 12.08 3.22
C GLN A 96 -8.97 10.83 2.35
N LEU A 97 -9.48 9.67 2.77
CA LEU A 97 -9.49 8.46 1.95
C LEU A 97 -10.44 8.60 0.76
N ALA A 98 -11.61 9.22 0.94
CA ALA A 98 -12.49 9.53 -0.18
C ALA A 98 -11.81 10.47 -1.18
N ASP A 99 -11.09 11.49 -0.70
CA ASP A 99 -10.31 12.40 -1.55
C ASP A 99 -9.19 11.64 -2.30
N LEU A 100 -8.46 10.74 -1.62
CA LEU A 100 -7.44 9.88 -2.24
C LEU A 100 -8.04 9.04 -3.38
N HIS A 101 -9.18 8.40 -3.13
CA HIS A 101 -9.83 7.53 -4.12
C HIS A 101 -10.41 8.34 -5.30
N LEU A 102 -10.98 9.52 -5.04
CA LEU A 102 -11.52 10.41 -6.08
C LEU A 102 -10.44 11.14 -6.88
N HIS A 103 -9.21 11.24 -6.38
CA HIS A 103 -8.13 12.01 -7.00
C HIS A 103 -7.95 11.68 -8.49
N ASN A 104 -7.87 10.40 -8.85
CA ASN A 104 -7.65 10.00 -10.25
C ASN A 104 -8.86 10.33 -11.16
N GLN A 105 -10.08 10.24 -10.63
CA GLN A 105 -11.28 10.69 -11.36
C GLN A 105 -11.26 12.20 -11.59
N GLN A 106 -10.85 12.99 -10.59
CA GLN A 106 -10.70 14.44 -10.74
C GLN A 106 -9.66 14.80 -11.81
N LEU A 107 -8.55 14.05 -11.91
CA LEU A 107 -7.58 14.19 -13.00
C LEU A 107 -8.22 13.93 -14.37
N ARG A 108 -9.03 12.88 -14.51
CA ARG A 108 -9.79 12.57 -15.74
C ARG A 108 -10.69 13.73 -16.15
N GLU A 109 -11.42 14.30 -15.20
CA GLU A 109 -12.33 15.42 -15.45
C GLU A 109 -11.59 16.70 -15.84
N LYS A 110 -10.48 16.99 -15.17
CA LYS A 110 -9.62 18.13 -15.47
C LYS A 110 -9.03 18.02 -16.88
N MET A 111 -8.48 16.85 -17.23
CA MET A 111 -7.95 16.56 -18.56
C MET A 111 -8.99 16.81 -19.66
N LYS A 112 -10.22 16.31 -19.49
CA LYS A 112 -11.33 16.54 -20.43
C LYS A 112 -11.70 18.03 -20.59
N ARG A 113 -11.65 18.81 -19.50
CA ARG A 113 -11.92 20.26 -19.54
C ARG A 113 -10.82 21.02 -20.29
N GLU A 114 -9.57 20.63 -20.09
CA GLU A 114 -8.41 21.24 -20.76
C GLU A 114 -8.37 20.90 -22.26
N GLU A 115 -8.67 19.66 -22.65
CA GLU A 115 -8.84 19.25 -24.05
C GLU A 115 -9.94 20.04 -24.77
N SER A 116 -10.99 20.41 -24.03
CA SER A 116 -12.10 21.21 -24.55
C SER A 116 -11.78 22.71 -24.68
N THR A 117 -10.62 23.17 -24.21
CA THR A 117 -10.23 24.60 -24.20
C THR A 117 -9.08 24.86 -25.18
N VAL A 118 -9.40 25.33 -26.38
CA VAL A 118 -8.37 25.72 -27.39
C VAL A 118 -7.66 27.00 -26.91
N GLY A 119 -6.39 26.90 -26.49
CA GLY A 119 -5.51 28.09 -26.36
C GLY A 119 -4.68 28.25 -25.09
N LYS A 120 -4.61 27.27 -24.18
CA LYS A 120 -3.64 27.31 -23.06
C LYS A 120 -2.56 26.25 -23.24
N GLY A 121 -1.30 26.68 -23.19
CA GLY A 121 -0.13 25.83 -23.35
C GLY A 121 -0.14 24.65 -22.39
N GLN A 122 0.52 23.56 -22.79
CA GLN A 122 0.67 22.32 -22.02
C GLN A 122 1.36 22.63 -20.67
N GLY A 123 0.57 22.99 -19.65
CA GLY A 123 1.04 22.94 -18.28
C GLY A 123 1.29 21.47 -17.96
N GLN A 124 2.56 21.07 -17.84
CA GLN A 124 2.90 19.70 -17.42
C GLN A 124 2.31 19.49 -16.02
N MET A 125 1.23 18.69 -15.96
CA MET A 125 0.73 18.21 -14.67
C MET A 125 1.75 17.22 -14.11
N GLU A 126 2.10 17.40 -12.84
CA GLU A 126 3.05 16.54 -12.12
C GLU A 126 2.54 15.09 -12.00
N VAL A 127 1.22 14.91 -11.98
CA VAL A 127 0.53 13.61 -11.95
C VAL A 127 -0.46 13.53 -13.11
N GLN A 128 -0.40 12.45 -13.88
CA GLN A 128 -1.28 12.20 -15.02
C GLN A 128 -2.43 11.27 -14.62
N PHE A 129 -3.56 11.39 -15.33
CA PHE A 129 -4.67 10.46 -15.22
C PHE A 129 -4.23 9.05 -15.62
N VAL A 130 -4.62 8.04 -14.82
CA VAL A 130 -4.37 6.62 -15.07
C VAL A 130 -5.68 5.95 -15.48
N ASP A 131 -5.76 5.42 -16.69
CA ASP A 131 -6.95 4.80 -17.27
C ASP A 131 -7.00 3.27 -17.14
N GLN A 132 -6.00 2.68 -16.48
CA GLN A 132 -5.85 1.23 -16.29
C GLN A 132 -5.72 0.84 -14.81
N PHE A 133 -6.05 -0.41 -14.50
CA PHE A 133 -5.82 -1.04 -13.21
C PHE A 133 -4.44 -1.68 -13.16
N GLY A 134 -3.74 -1.54 -12.04
CA GLY A 134 -2.36 -2.02 -11.88
C GLY A 134 -1.46 -0.99 -11.21
N PHE A 135 -0.16 -1.22 -11.30
CA PHE A 135 0.83 -0.30 -10.76
C PHE A 135 2.14 -0.44 -11.52
N HIS A 136 2.91 0.65 -11.57
CA HIS A 136 4.16 0.70 -12.34
C HIS A 136 5.29 -0.15 -11.73
N THR A 137 5.13 -0.62 -10.49
CA THR A 137 6.06 -1.51 -9.82
C THR A 137 5.33 -2.62 -9.06
N VAL A 138 6.06 -3.66 -8.69
CA VAL A 138 5.56 -4.71 -7.79
C VAL A 138 5.46 -4.14 -6.38
N THR A 139 4.26 -4.22 -5.80
CA THR A 139 4.02 -4.00 -4.37
C THR A 139 3.85 -5.33 -3.67
N CYS A 140 3.90 -5.34 -2.33
CA CYS A 140 3.75 -6.55 -1.55
C CYS A 140 2.69 -6.34 -0.46
N CYS A 141 1.79 -7.31 -0.30
CA CYS A 141 0.93 -7.42 0.87
C CYS A 141 1.59 -8.42 1.82
N GLY A 142 2.13 -7.93 2.93
CA GLY A 142 3.12 -8.68 3.71
C GLY A 142 4.33 -9.07 2.84
N TYR A 143 4.71 -10.35 2.86
CA TYR A 143 5.79 -10.89 2.02
C TYR A 143 5.35 -11.34 0.62
N LEU A 144 4.05 -11.27 0.32
CA LEU A 144 3.50 -11.77 -0.93
C LEU A 144 3.54 -10.69 -2.02
N PRO A 145 4.32 -10.87 -3.09
CA PRO A 145 4.35 -9.91 -4.18
C PRO A 145 3.00 -9.90 -4.92
N GLN A 146 2.48 -8.71 -5.18
CA GLN A 146 1.27 -8.50 -5.97
C GLN A 146 1.61 -8.42 -7.46
N VAL A 147 0.81 -9.09 -8.29
CA VAL A 147 0.90 -8.95 -9.74
C VAL A 147 0.19 -7.64 -10.12
N ASN A 148 0.94 -6.68 -10.66
CA ASN A 148 0.47 -5.31 -10.90
C ASN A 148 0.46 -4.94 -12.40
N ASN A 149 0.46 -5.94 -13.28
CA ASN A 149 0.46 -5.71 -14.73
C ASN A 149 -0.80 -4.93 -15.12
N TRP A 150 -0.60 -3.84 -15.87
CA TRP A 150 -1.68 -2.97 -16.31
C TRP A 150 -2.77 -3.74 -17.07
N GLN A 151 -4.04 -3.47 -16.74
CA GLN A 151 -5.23 -4.03 -17.38
C GLN A 151 -6.29 -2.95 -17.54
N SER A 152 -7.06 -3.00 -18.63
CA SER A 152 -8.19 -2.08 -18.84
C SER A 152 -9.49 -2.52 -18.15
N ASP A 153 -9.57 -3.77 -17.70
CA ASP A 153 -10.79 -4.34 -17.09
C ASP A 153 -10.53 -4.75 -15.63
N TRP A 154 -11.33 -4.19 -14.71
CA TRP A 154 -11.20 -4.46 -13.27
C TRP A 154 -11.49 -5.91 -12.95
N VAL A 155 -12.54 -6.49 -13.54
CA VAL A 155 -13.00 -7.84 -13.24
C VAL A 155 -11.90 -8.86 -13.55
N SER A 156 -11.29 -8.73 -14.72
CA SER A 156 -10.15 -9.53 -15.15
C SER A 156 -8.93 -9.30 -14.27
N PHE A 157 -8.61 -8.04 -13.95
CA PHE A 157 -7.49 -7.70 -13.07
C PHE A 157 -7.66 -8.34 -11.67
N PHE A 158 -8.80 -8.14 -11.04
CA PHE A 158 -9.09 -8.64 -9.70
C PHE A 158 -9.09 -10.18 -9.66
N ALA A 159 -9.81 -10.84 -10.57
CA ALA A 159 -9.86 -12.29 -10.59
C ALA A 159 -8.50 -12.93 -10.88
N ARG A 160 -7.75 -12.43 -11.87
CA ARG A 160 -6.50 -13.07 -12.34
C ARG A 160 -5.25 -12.61 -11.62
N GLN A 161 -5.21 -11.38 -11.11
CA GLN A 161 -4.01 -10.78 -10.52
C GLN A 161 -4.13 -10.49 -9.02
N ARG A 162 -5.31 -10.65 -8.41
CA ARG A 162 -5.48 -10.61 -6.96
C ARG A 162 -5.85 -11.96 -6.38
N ILE A 163 -6.90 -12.61 -6.88
CA ILE A 163 -7.40 -13.86 -6.28
C ILE A 163 -6.65 -15.09 -6.81
N GLN A 164 -6.52 -15.27 -8.13
CA GLN A 164 -5.87 -16.45 -8.71
C GLN A 164 -4.48 -16.75 -8.13
N PRO A 165 -3.57 -15.77 -7.92
CA PRO A 165 -2.27 -16.05 -7.33
C PRO A 165 -2.36 -16.61 -5.90
N GLN A 166 -3.38 -16.22 -5.12
CA GLN A 166 -3.62 -16.78 -3.78
C GLN A 166 -4.14 -18.21 -3.87
N MET A 167 -5.03 -18.50 -4.82
CA MET A 167 -5.50 -19.87 -5.07
C MET A 167 -4.37 -20.78 -5.54
N ASP A 168 -3.47 -20.28 -6.39
CA ASP A 168 -2.29 -21.02 -6.83
C ASP A 168 -1.34 -21.35 -5.65
N LEU A 169 -1.20 -20.43 -4.69
CA LEU A 169 -0.42 -20.66 -3.47
C LEU A 169 -1.09 -21.69 -2.56
N ILE A 170 -2.42 -21.63 -2.39
CA ILE A 170 -3.18 -22.62 -1.62
C ILE A 170 -3.02 -24.00 -2.26
N GLU A 171 -3.25 -24.13 -3.56
CA GLU A 171 -3.08 -25.41 -4.29
C GLU A 171 -1.66 -25.98 -4.11
N ARG A 172 -0.62 -25.13 -4.24
CA ARG A 172 0.77 -25.57 -4.09
C ARG A 172 1.12 -25.99 -2.66
N ASN A 173 0.57 -25.32 -1.65
CA ASN A 173 0.97 -25.50 -0.25
C ASN A 173 0.14 -26.54 0.48
N SER A 174 -1.17 -26.64 0.19
CA SER A 174 -2.09 -27.56 0.87
C SER A 174 -2.80 -28.53 -0.06
N GLY A 175 -2.80 -28.31 -1.38
CA GLY A 175 -3.53 -29.15 -2.33
C GLY A 175 -5.04 -29.17 -2.08
N ASP A 176 -5.60 -28.05 -1.60
CA ASP A 176 -6.99 -27.93 -1.17
C ASP A 176 -7.95 -28.04 -2.37
N GLY A 177 -8.44 -29.27 -2.59
CA GLY A 177 -9.35 -29.57 -3.68
C GLY A 177 -10.70 -28.86 -3.59
N GLU A 178 -11.22 -28.62 -2.38
CA GLU A 178 -12.48 -27.92 -2.17
C GLU A 178 -12.33 -26.44 -2.56
N ALA A 179 -11.26 -25.79 -2.10
CA ALA A 179 -10.97 -24.39 -2.44
C ALA A 179 -10.86 -24.20 -3.96
N ARG A 180 -10.21 -25.12 -4.66
CA ARG A 180 -10.08 -25.12 -6.13
C ARG A 180 -11.43 -25.27 -6.84
N GLU A 181 -12.30 -26.17 -6.39
CA GLU A 181 -13.64 -26.36 -6.96
C GLU A 181 -14.54 -25.14 -6.73
N LEU A 182 -14.54 -24.59 -5.52
CA LEU A 182 -15.29 -23.39 -5.18
C LEU A 182 -14.79 -22.17 -5.97
N TRP A 183 -13.47 -22.05 -6.17
CA TRP A 183 -12.90 -21.00 -7.00
C TRP A 183 -13.38 -21.07 -8.45
N ALA A 184 -13.38 -22.26 -9.06
CA ALA A 184 -13.89 -22.43 -10.43
C ALA A 184 -15.37 -22.01 -10.55
N GLN A 185 -16.19 -22.33 -9.55
CA GLN A 185 -17.60 -21.88 -9.52
C GLN A 185 -17.72 -20.37 -9.33
N LEU A 186 -16.89 -19.78 -8.46
CA LEU A 186 -16.89 -18.34 -8.20
C LEU A 186 -16.45 -17.55 -9.43
N GLN A 187 -15.41 -17.99 -10.15
CA GLN A 187 -14.91 -17.33 -11.37
C GLN A 187 -16.00 -17.08 -12.40
N LEU A 188 -16.95 -18.02 -12.56
CA LEU A 188 -18.09 -17.86 -13.46
C LEU A 188 -19.10 -16.80 -12.99
N LYS A 189 -19.16 -16.52 -11.69
CA LYS A 189 -20.09 -15.57 -11.08
C LYS A 189 -19.49 -14.17 -10.91
N ILE A 190 -18.17 -14.02 -10.81
CA ILE A 190 -17.52 -12.71 -10.60
C ILE A 190 -18.04 -11.65 -11.59
N PRO A 191 -18.13 -11.88 -12.92
CA PRO A 191 -18.60 -10.85 -13.83
C PRO A 191 -20.01 -10.31 -13.52
N SER A 192 -20.94 -11.16 -13.05
CA SER A 192 -22.30 -10.72 -12.74
C SER A 192 -22.38 -9.88 -11.47
N LEU A 193 -21.42 -10.03 -10.54
CA LEU A 193 -21.32 -9.23 -9.32
C LEU A 193 -20.96 -7.75 -9.61
N PHE A 194 -20.36 -7.47 -10.77
CA PHE A 194 -19.97 -6.12 -11.19
C PHE A 194 -20.84 -5.58 -12.33
N CYS A 195 -21.96 -6.25 -12.67
CA CYS A 195 -22.85 -5.82 -13.74
C CYS A 195 -23.50 -4.45 -13.41
N GLY A 196 -23.38 -3.50 -14.33
CA GLY A 196 -23.97 -2.15 -14.17
C GLY A 196 -23.15 -1.20 -13.29
N VAL A 197 -21.95 -1.60 -12.86
CA VAL A 197 -21.04 -0.75 -12.07
C VAL A 197 -19.95 -0.19 -12.99
N GLU A 198 -19.86 1.13 -13.11
CA GLU A 198 -18.68 1.77 -13.70
C GLU A 198 -17.58 1.84 -12.64
N ILE A 199 -16.42 1.25 -12.93
CA ILE A 199 -15.28 1.23 -12.02
C ILE A 199 -14.18 2.10 -12.61
N VAL A 200 -13.88 3.20 -11.92
CA VAL A 200 -12.77 4.08 -12.27
C VAL A 200 -11.55 3.67 -11.43
N PRO A 201 -10.36 3.48 -12.05
CA PRO A 201 -9.15 3.17 -11.30
C PRO A 201 -8.88 4.26 -10.25
N SER A 202 -8.83 3.86 -8.99
CA SER A 202 -8.55 4.71 -7.83
C SER A 202 -7.20 4.32 -7.26
N LEU A 203 -6.36 5.28 -6.87
CA LEU A 203 -5.13 4.95 -6.15
C LEU A 203 -5.51 4.41 -4.77
N LEU A 204 -5.14 3.16 -4.49
CA LEU A 204 -5.45 2.49 -3.23
C LEU A 204 -4.26 2.51 -2.27
N HIS A 205 -4.55 2.45 -0.97
CA HIS A 205 -3.56 2.06 0.02
C HIS A 205 -3.14 0.61 -0.18
N GLY A 206 -4.11 -0.29 -0.43
CA GLY A 206 -3.87 -1.69 -0.78
C GLY A 206 -3.71 -2.65 0.41
N ASP A 207 -3.50 -2.12 1.62
CA ASP A 207 -3.45 -2.89 2.88
C ASP A 207 -4.06 -2.08 4.05
N LEU A 208 -5.26 -1.51 3.86
CA LEU A 208 -5.84 -0.54 4.79
C LEU A 208 -6.63 -1.20 5.92
N TRP A 209 -5.95 -1.66 6.97
CA TRP A 209 -6.59 -2.21 8.17
C TRP A 209 -6.17 -1.43 9.43
N GLY A 210 -6.78 -1.75 10.58
CA GLY A 210 -6.54 -1.04 11.85
C GLY A 210 -5.09 -0.98 12.30
N GLY A 211 -4.23 -1.91 11.87
CA GLY A 211 -2.80 -1.91 12.14
C GLY A 211 -1.98 -0.92 11.31
N ASN A 212 -2.55 -0.37 10.24
CA ASN A 212 -1.88 0.49 9.26
C ASN A 212 -2.46 1.94 9.28
N VAL A 213 -3.18 2.29 10.35
CA VAL A 213 -3.74 3.62 10.56
C VAL A 213 -3.38 4.14 11.95
N ALA A 214 -3.06 5.43 12.02
CA ALA A 214 -2.74 6.13 13.25
C ALA A 214 -3.22 7.58 13.18
N GLU A 215 -3.00 8.34 14.24
CA GLU A 215 -3.13 9.79 14.25
C GLU A 215 -2.00 10.44 15.03
N ASP A 216 -1.72 11.70 14.74
CA ASP A 216 -0.91 12.56 15.60
C ASP A 216 -1.67 13.85 15.92
N ASP A 217 -0.95 14.84 16.45
CA ASP A 217 -1.52 16.12 16.84
C ASP A 217 -2.11 16.91 15.65
N SER A 218 -1.70 16.59 14.41
CA SER A 218 -2.10 17.28 13.18
C SER A 218 -3.20 16.58 12.36
N GLY A 219 -3.39 15.27 12.51
CA GLY A 219 -4.36 14.55 11.67
C GLY A 219 -4.19 13.03 11.69
N PRO A 220 -4.96 12.32 10.86
CA PRO A 220 -4.79 10.90 10.66
C PRO A 220 -3.57 10.63 9.75
N ILE A 221 -2.98 9.45 9.92
CA ILE A 221 -1.80 8.98 9.19
C ILE A 221 -2.08 7.55 8.73
N ILE A 222 -1.78 7.24 7.47
CA ILE A 222 -1.76 5.86 6.97
C ILE A 222 -0.32 5.47 6.64
N PHE A 223 0.02 4.19 6.82
CA PHE A 223 1.37 3.67 6.66
C PHE A 223 1.35 2.21 6.20
N ASP A 224 2.49 1.73 5.72
CA ASP A 224 2.68 0.38 5.18
C ASP A 224 1.80 0.08 3.94
N PRO A 225 1.78 0.98 2.92
CA PRO A 225 0.94 0.78 1.75
C PRO A 225 1.48 -0.31 0.81
N ALA A 226 0.54 -0.98 0.17
CA ALA A 226 0.75 -1.96 -0.90
C ALA A 226 0.01 -1.50 -2.18
N SER A 227 0.29 -0.26 -2.60
CA SER A 227 -0.57 0.49 -3.52
C SER A 227 -0.69 -0.10 -4.92
N PHE A 228 -1.86 0.13 -5.51
CA PHE A 228 -2.13 -0.05 -6.94
C PHE A 228 -3.37 0.78 -7.31
N TYR A 229 -3.59 0.98 -8.61
CA TYR A 229 -4.83 1.52 -9.12
C TYR A 229 -5.87 0.40 -9.22
N GLY A 230 -6.96 0.52 -8.46
CA GLY A 230 -7.99 -0.50 -8.33
C GLY A 230 -9.37 0.08 -8.10
N HIS A 231 -10.34 -0.77 -7.80
CA HIS A 231 -11.65 -0.32 -7.32
C HIS A 231 -11.52 0.22 -5.88
N SER A 232 -12.03 1.43 -5.64
CA SER A 232 -12.03 2.11 -4.32
C SER A 232 -12.53 1.25 -3.16
N GLU A 233 -13.53 0.40 -3.39
CA GLU A 233 -14.09 -0.51 -2.37
C GLU A 233 -13.08 -1.53 -1.84
N TYR A 234 -11.97 -1.78 -2.54
CA TYR A 234 -10.92 -2.70 -2.08
C TYR A 234 -10.35 -2.30 -0.71
N ASP A 235 -10.03 -1.02 -0.51
CA ASP A 235 -9.52 -0.52 0.77
C ASP A 235 -10.59 -0.60 1.87
N LEU A 236 -11.85 -0.29 1.53
CA LEU A 236 -12.97 -0.34 2.48
C LEU A 236 -13.29 -1.77 2.91
N ALA A 237 -13.15 -2.74 2.00
CA ALA A 237 -13.34 -4.16 2.28
C ALA A 237 -12.27 -4.68 3.25
N ILE A 238 -11.00 -4.31 3.06
CA ILE A 238 -9.91 -4.67 3.98
C ILE A 238 -10.15 -4.03 5.36
N ALA A 239 -10.50 -2.74 5.37
CA ALA A 239 -10.78 -2.03 6.62
C ALA A 239 -11.92 -2.70 7.39
N GLY A 240 -13.00 -3.09 6.71
CA GLY A 240 -14.13 -3.80 7.30
C GLY A 240 -13.82 -5.23 7.76
N MET A 241 -12.89 -5.93 7.11
CA MET A 241 -12.51 -7.31 7.44
C MET A 241 -11.82 -7.43 8.80
N PHE A 242 -11.04 -6.42 9.19
CA PHE A 242 -10.22 -6.43 10.41
C PHE A 242 -10.61 -5.36 11.44
N ALA A 243 -11.71 -4.63 11.23
CA ALA A 243 -12.23 -3.61 12.16
C ALA A 243 -12.78 -4.15 13.49
N TYR A 244 -12.75 -5.47 13.72
CA TYR A 244 -13.19 -6.09 14.98
C TYR A 244 -12.14 -7.08 15.53
N VAL A 245 -11.00 -6.56 15.96
CA VAL A 245 -10.26 -7.18 17.07
C VAL A 245 -10.20 -6.16 18.20
N GLN A 246 -10.75 -6.56 19.35
CA GLN A 246 -10.89 -5.80 20.60
C GLN A 246 -9.64 -4.96 20.95
N PRO A 247 -9.80 -3.84 21.69
CA PRO A 247 -8.67 -3.05 22.16
C PRO A 247 -7.76 -3.93 23.01
N ASN A 248 -6.60 -4.29 22.47
CA ASN A 248 -5.57 -4.92 23.27
C ASN A 248 -5.05 -3.82 24.21
N PRO A 249 -5.11 -3.96 25.56
CA PRO A 249 -4.69 -2.92 26.51
C PRO A 249 -3.17 -2.66 26.52
N GLY A 250 -2.45 -3.08 25.48
CA GLY A 250 -0.99 -3.10 25.44
C GLY A 250 -0.37 -2.84 24.06
N SER A 251 -1.12 -2.35 23.05
CA SER A 251 -0.48 -1.89 21.81
C SER A 251 0.25 -0.57 22.07
N SER A 252 1.50 -0.67 22.53
CA SER A 252 2.44 0.45 22.56
C SER A 252 2.57 1.04 21.15
N SER A 253 2.56 2.38 21.08
CA SER A 253 2.88 3.20 19.92
C SER A 253 3.90 2.53 19.00
N VAL A 254 3.57 2.41 17.71
CA VAL A 254 4.49 1.94 16.67
C VAL A 254 5.07 3.19 15.99
N PRO A 255 6.29 3.62 16.35
CA PRO A 255 6.99 4.65 15.59
C PRO A 255 7.57 4.05 14.31
N ALA A 256 7.21 4.60 13.14
CA ALA A 256 7.80 4.21 11.86
C ALA A 256 9.11 5.00 11.62
N THR A 257 10.17 4.70 12.37
CA THR A 257 11.47 5.39 12.24
C THR A 257 12.40 4.69 11.26
N THR A 258 12.40 3.36 11.29
CA THR A 258 13.29 2.49 10.50
C THR A 258 12.68 1.09 10.52
N ARG A 259 12.40 0.52 9.34
CA ARG A 259 11.94 -0.87 9.23
C ARG A 259 13.01 -1.73 8.59
N VAL A 260 13.36 -2.82 9.27
CA VAL A 260 14.38 -3.79 8.86
C VAL A 260 13.64 -5.07 8.48
N ALA A 261 13.91 -5.57 7.28
CA ALA A 261 13.51 -6.92 6.88
C ALA A 261 14.78 -7.71 6.52
N ASN A 262 14.81 -8.94 7.01
CA ASN A 262 15.88 -9.91 6.76
C ASN A 262 15.41 -10.89 5.69
#